data_AF-A0A1C6D2T8-F1
#
_entry.id   AF-A0A1C6D2T8-F1
#
_cell.length_a   1.000
_cell.length_b   1.000
_cell.length_c   1.000
_cell.angle_alpha   90.00
_cell.angle_beta   90.00
_cell.angle_gamma   90.00
#
_symmetry.space_group_name_H-M   'P 1'
#
loop_
_entity.id
_entity.type
_entity.pdbx_description
1 polymer ?
#
loop_
_entity_poly.entity_id
_entity_poly.type
_entity_poly.pdbx_seq_one_letter_code
_entity_poly.pdbx_strand_id
1 'polypeptide(L)'
;MLICKKCGSECPDGNIFCEACGAELDAPVLPENIDDKGRVKNKKPKKEKAAKEKKPKPEKKQRSPEEKAALAKKLKLGGICLLVIAVIVLIVVLVNIFGGNEGYNAAQSIPLGRNVEYAQSETGLTFTEKSTNGMINNMCDFDYICISDKTTTVSGSEQPQWVIMLTVDSDDMITDVEYYDFRQLKLNWKGRKMAEKLDQNTLEYGMSIKNVNKTLGLKPYYIKRSVSNDSLYCYRYYFTDPNAGYDRAYNYYVEFSDIELAVRNVSYSEINYAQTILSANPPSAAGRDSNPVVTEEAPAETDVTDEAAETSAE
;
A
#
# COMPACT_ATOMS: atom_id res chain seq x y z
N MET A 1 19.96 -5.77 26.53
CA MET A 1 19.37 -5.07 25.39
C MET A 1 19.87 -5.74 24.12
N LEU A 2 19.04 -5.81 23.07
CA LEU A 2 19.37 -6.52 21.83
C LEU A 2 19.31 -5.54 20.64
N ILE A 3 20.36 -5.50 19.82
CA ILE A 3 20.40 -4.63 18.64
C ILE A 3 19.74 -5.37 17.47
N CYS A 4 18.74 -4.74 16.86
CA CYS A 4 18.09 -5.31 15.68
C CYS A 4 19.08 -5.43 14.53
N LYS A 5 19.36 -6.65 14.08
CA LYS A 5 20.27 -6.92 12.95
C LYS A 5 19.75 -6.38 11.60
N LYS A 6 18.46 -6.03 11.53
CA LYS A 6 17.82 -5.54 10.29
C LYS A 6 17.85 -4.01 10.16
N CYS A 7 17.62 -3.27 11.25
CA CYS A 7 17.53 -1.81 11.20
C CYS A 7 18.50 -1.08 12.15
N GLY A 8 19.28 -1.80 12.95
CA GLY A 8 20.25 -1.22 13.87
C GLY A 8 19.66 -0.60 15.14
N SER A 9 18.33 -0.58 15.30
CA SER A 9 17.68 0.00 16.47
C SER A 9 17.89 -0.85 17.74
N GLU A 10 18.09 -0.19 18.86
CA GLU A 10 18.17 -0.81 20.18
C GLU A 10 16.79 -1.29 20.62
N CYS A 11 16.67 -2.58 20.95
CA CYS A 11 15.42 -3.19 21.39
C CYS A 11 15.54 -3.67 22.84
N PRO A 12 14.48 -3.49 23.67
CA PRO A 12 14.43 -4.03 25.02
C PRO A 12 14.60 -5.56 25.05
N ASP A 13 15.22 -6.09 26.11
CA ASP A 13 15.36 -7.55 26.29
C ASP A 13 13.98 -8.19 26.49
N GLY A 14 13.68 -9.24 25.73
CA GLY A 14 12.42 -9.97 25.79
C GLY A 14 11.43 -9.65 24.68
N ASN A 15 11.70 -8.63 23.86
CA ASN A 15 10.89 -8.35 22.67
C ASN A 15 11.13 -9.40 21.58
N ILE A 16 10.04 -10.02 21.13
CA ILE A 16 10.03 -11.01 20.03
C ILE A 16 10.14 -10.31 18.67
N PHE A 17 9.71 -9.05 18.60
CA PHE A 17 9.75 -8.24 17.38
C PHE A 17 10.38 -6.86 17.66
N CYS A 18 11.10 -6.35 16.68
CA CYS A 18 11.67 -5.02 16.69
C CYS A 18 10.55 -3.99 16.53
N GLU A 19 10.39 -3.13 17.51
CA GLU A 19 9.34 -2.09 17.50
C GLU A 19 9.57 -1.03 16.42
N ALA A 20 10.82 -0.84 15.98
CA ALA A 20 11.18 0.15 14.96
C ALA A 20 10.91 -0.32 13.53
N CYS A 21 11.13 -1.60 13.21
CA CYS A 21 11.03 -2.09 11.82
C CYS A 21 10.16 -3.33 11.63
N GLY A 22 9.61 -3.90 12.72
CA GLY A 22 8.78 -5.10 12.71
C GLY A 22 9.53 -6.40 12.42
N ALA A 23 10.86 -6.39 12.42
CA ALA A 23 11.66 -7.61 12.25
C ALA A 23 11.57 -8.51 13.48
N GLU A 24 11.40 -9.82 13.28
CA GLU A 24 11.52 -10.79 14.35
C GLU A 24 12.94 -10.75 14.94
N LEU A 25 13.03 -10.59 16.26
CA LEU A 25 14.27 -10.56 17.00
C LEU A 25 14.54 -11.98 17.52
N ASP A 26 15.77 -12.46 17.36
CA ASP A 26 16.20 -13.73 17.95
C ASP A 26 15.96 -13.66 19.47
N ALA A 27 14.97 -14.41 19.97
CA ALA A 27 14.57 -14.36 21.37
C ALA A 27 15.77 -14.64 22.30
N PRO A 28 15.94 -13.88 23.40
CA PRO A 28 16.97 -14.20 24.38
C PRO A 28 16.66 -15.56 25.01
N VAL A 29 17.67 -16.42 25.09
CA VAL A 29 17.64 -17.66 25.88
C VAL A 29 17.35 -17.27 27.32
N LEU A 30 16.13 -17.52 27.78
CA LEU A 30 15.76 -17.35 29.18
C LEU A 30 16.67 -18.25 30.05
N PRO A 31 17.23 -17.74 31.16
CA PRO A 31 17.97 -18.59 32.07
C PRO A 31 17.04 -19.63 32.70
N GLU A 32 17.40 -20.91 32.62
CA GLU A 32 16.64 -22.11 33.01
C GLU A 32 16.29 -22.24 34.53
N ASN A 33 16.14 -21.17 35.30
CA ASN A 33 15.99 -21.28 36.77
C ASN A 33 14.84 -20.50 37.39
N ILE A 34 13.70 -20.37 36.70
CA ILE A 34 12.44 -19.89 37.28
C ILE A 34 11.32 -20.83 36.83
N ASP A 35 10.54 -21.35 37.79
CA ASP A 35 9.32 -22.11 37.47
C ASP A 35 8.12 -21.17 37.29
N ASP A 36 7.04 -21.66 36.65
CA ASP A 36 5.82 -20.91 36.27
C ASP A 36 5.03 -20.28 37.44
N LYS A 37 5.60 -20.25 38.65
CA LYS A 37 5.03 -19.61 39.84
C LYS A 37 5.98 -18.61 40.51
N GLY A 38 7.08 -18.23 39.85
CA GLY A 38 7.93 -17.12 40.27
C GLY A 38 8.70 -17.34 41.58
N ARG A 39 9.11 -18.58 41.91
CA ARG A 39 9.96 -18.84 43.09
C ARG A 39 11.41 -19.12 42.71
N VAL A 40 12.34 -18.37 43.32
CA VAL A 40 13.78 -18.59 43.21
C VAL A 40 14.20 -19.75 44.12
N LYS A 41 14.79 -20.82 43.55
CA LYS A 41 15.45 -21.88 44.32
C LYS A 41 16.88 -21.44 44.69
N ASN A 42 17.10 -21.20 45.97
CA ASN A 42 18.42 -20.90 46.53
C ASN A 42 19.42 -22.06 46.32
N LYS A 43 20.61 -21.73 45.81
CA LYS A 43 21.78 -22.61 45.82
C LYS A 43 22.36 -22.71 47.24
N LYS A 44 22.73 -23.93 47.63
CA LYS A 44 23.66 -24.24 48.74
C LYS A 44 24.61 -25.38 48.28
N PRO A 45 25.78 -25.55 48.91
CA PRO A 45 27.06 -25.15 48.33
C PRO A 45 27.90 -26.29 47.76
N LYS A 46 28.89 -25.90 46.94
CA LYS A 46 30.01 -26.70 46.43
C LYS A 46 30.66 -27.53 47.55
N LYS A 47 30.76 -28.85 47.37
CA LYS A 47 31.71 -29.71 48.07
C LYS A 47 32.73 -30.25 47.07
N GLU A 48 34.00 -30.07 47.42
CA GLU A 48 35.19 -30.48 46.68
C GLU A 48 35.18 -31.96 46.30
N LYS A 49 35.73 -32.24 45.11
CA LYS A 49 36.08 -33.59 44.66
C LYS A 49 37.50 -33.91 45.14
N ALA A 50 37.62 -34.83 46.08
CA ALA A 50 38.82 -35.63 46.30
C ALA A 50 38.68 -36.99 45.59
N ALA A 51 39.82 -37.65 45.39
CA ALA A 51 40.14 -38.48 44.24
C ALA A 51 39.79 -39.99 44.32
N LYS A 52 39.81 -40.62 43.12
CA LYS A 52 40.07 -42.03 42.76
C LYS A 52 39.03 -43.12 43.16
N GLU A 53 38.54 -43.88 42.16
CA GLU A 53 38.98 -45.26 41.84
C GLU A 53 38.16 -45.89 40.67
N LYS A 54 38.66 -47.02 40.15
CA LYS A 54 38.41 -47.62 38.81
C LYS A 54 37.24 -48.63 38.77
N LYS A 55 36.42 -48.54 37.69
CA LYS A 55 35.63 -49.59 36.95
C LYS A 55 34.50 -50.34 37.72
N PRO A 56 33.46 -50.90 37.06
CA PRO A 56 33.40 -51.40 35.68
C PRO A 56 32.22 -50.92 34.79
N LYS A 57 32.28 -51.35 33.54
CA LYS A 57 31.50 -50.98 32.34
C LYS A 57 30.10 -51.65 32.36
N PRO A 58 28.98 -50.96 32.11
CA PRO A 58 27.71 -51.63 31.85
C PRO A 58 27.55 -51.94 30.36
N GLU A 59 27.09 -53.16 30.08
CA GLU A 59 26.79 -53.71 28.76
C GLU A 59 25.75 -52.87 28.00
N LYS A 60 25.92 -52.80 26.67
CA LYS A 60 24.93 -52.21 25.77
C LYS A 60 23.70 -53.13 25.70
N LYS A 61 22.58 -52.71 26.29
CA LYS A 61 21.25 -53.28 26.00
C LYS A 61 20.96 -53.16 24.50
N GLN A 62 20.92 -54.31 23.82
CA GLN A 62 20.39 -54.41 22.46
C GLN A 62 18.89 -54.08 22.49
N ARG A 63 18.48 -53.01 21.80
CA ARG A 63 17.05 -52.72 21.55
C ARG A 63 16.54 -53.62 20.43
N SER A 64 15.34 -54.18 20.65
CA SER A 64 14.63 -55.09 19.75
C SER A 64 14.40 -54.46 18.35
N PRO A 65 14.38 -55.28 17.27
CA PRO A 65 14.06 -54.84 15.91
C PRO A 65 12.75 -54.04 15.79
N GLU A 66 11.76 -54.32 16.66
CA GLU A 66 10.46 -53.64 16.65
C GLU A 66 10.53 -52.16 17.07
N GLU A 67 11.40 -51.80 18.03
CA GLU A 67 11.59 -50.40 18.45
C GLU A 67 12.28 -49.55 17.38
N LYS A 68 13.17 -50.14 16.58
CA LYS A 68 13.85 -49.45 15.47
C LYS A 68 12.90 -49.18 14.30
N ALA A 69 11.97 -50.10 14.03
CA ALA A 69 10.97 -49.95 12.98
C ALA A 69 9.93 -48.86 13.32
N ALA A 70 9.48 -48.80 14.58
CA ALA A 70 8.56 -47.76 15.04
C ALA A 70 9.19 -46.35 15.02
N LEU A 71 10.48 -46.24 15.36
CA LEU A 71 11.21 -44.97 15.31
C LEU A 71 11.43 -44.48 13.88
N ALA A 72 11.76 -45.39 12.95
CA ALA A 72 11.93 -45.07 11.53
C ALA A 72 10.61 -44.64 10.87
N LYS A 73 9.47 -45.21 11.27
CA LYS A 73 8.14 -44.82 10.78
C LYS A 73 7.74 -43.42 11.26
N LYS A 74 8.06 -43.06 12.51
CA LYS A 74 7.88 -41.70 13.06
C LYS A 74 8.84 -40.68 12.44
N LEU A 75 10.09 -41.06 12.13
CA LEU A 75 11.04 -40.19 11.42
C LEU A 75 10.63 -39.94 9.96
N LYS A 76 10.10 -40.95 9.27
CA LYS A 76 9.57 -40.79 7.90
C LYS A 76 8.34 -39.89 7.88
N LEU A 77 7.41 -40.04 8.83
CA LEU A 77 6.22 -39.19 8.93
C LEU A 77 6.57 -37.75 9.35
N GLY A 78 7.49 -37.58 10.32
CA GLY A 78 8.00 -36.27 10.73
C GLY A 78 8.78 -35.57 9.63
N GLY A 79 9.61 -36.29 8.87
CA GLY A 79 10.32 -35.77 7.70
C GLY A 79 9.39 -35.35 6.56
N ILE A 80 8.33 -36.14 6.28
CA ILE A 80 7.30 -35.77 5.30
C ILE A 80 6.53 -34.52 5.76
N CYS A 81 6.12 -34.43 7.03
CA CYS A 81 5.46 -33.24 7.56
C CYS A 81 6.35 -31.99 7.46
N LEU A 82 7.65 -32.10 7.77
CA LEU A 82 8.60 -30.99 7.64
C LEU A 82 8.80 -30.54 6.20
N LEU A 83 8.84 -31.50 5.26
CA LEU A 83 8.97 -31.22 3.82
C LEU A 83 7.70 -30.57 3.27
N VAL A 84 6.52 -31.02 3.70
CA VAL A 84 5.24 -30.38 3.36
C VAL A 84 5.17 -28.96 3.91
N ILE A 85 5.57 -28.72 5.16
CA ILE A 85 5.65 -27.37 5.73
C ILE A 85 6.63 -26.50 4.94
N ALA A 86 7.82 -27.01 4.61
CA ALA A 86 8.81 -26.28 3.82
C ALA A 86 8.29 -25.94 2.42
N VAL A 87 7.54 -26.84 1.77
CA VAL A 87 6.90 -26.59 0.47
C VAL A 87 5.77 -25.56 0.60
N ILE A 88 4.94 -25.62 1.65
CA ILE A 88 3.91 -24.60 1.91
C ILE A 88 4.55 -23.23 2.15
N VAL A 89 5.61 -23.16 2.96
CA VAL A 89 6.37 -21.93 3.18
C VAL A 89 6.97 -21.43 1.88
N LEU A 90 7.55 -22.31 1.06
CA LEU A 90 8.08 -21.94 -0.26
C LEU A 90 6.97 -21.41 -1.17
N ILE A 91 5.80 -22.05 -1.21
CA ILE A 91 4.65 -21.58 -1.99
C ILE A 91 4.18 -20.22 -1.48
N VAL A 92 4.04 -20.03 -0.16
CA VAL A 92 3.66 -18.74 0.43
C VAL A 92 4.69 -17.66 0.11
N VAL A 93 5.98 -17.98 0.16
CA VAL A 93 7.08 -17.07 -0.20
C VAL A 93 7.03 -16.75 -1.69
N LEU A 94 6.85 -17.74 -2.57
CA LEU A 94 6.74 -17.54 -4.02
C LEU A 94 5.49 -16.73 -4.38
N VAL A 95 4.33 -16.99 -3.77
CA VAL A 95 3.10 -16.22 -3.98
C VAL A 95 3.26 -14.78 -3.49
N ASN A 96 3.97 -14.55 -2.39
CA ASN A 96 4.27 -13.18 -1.92
C ASN A 96 5.30 -12.47 -2.81
N ILE A 97 6.27 -13.18 -3.40
CA ILE A 97 7.28 -12.60 -4.29
C ILE A 97 6.70 -12.30 -5.68
N PHE A 98 5.96 -13.24 -6.28
CA PHE A 98 5.48 -13.14 -7.66
C PHE A 98 4.09 -12.49 -7.78
N GLY A 99 3.20 -12.63 -6.79
CA GLY A 99 1.85 -12.03 -6.83
C GLY A 99 1.80 -10.57 -6.40
N GLY A 100 2.86 -10.05 -5.79
CA GLY A 100 2.85 -8.72 -5.15
C GLY A 100 2.90 -7.53 -6.10
N ASN A 101 3.27 -7.71 -7.37
CA ASN A 101 3.59 -6.59 -8.28
C ASN A 101 2.85 -6.62 -9.62
N GLU A 102 1.84 -7.48 -9.76
CA GLU A 102 1.07 -7.66 -11.00
C GLU A 102 0.52 -6.33 -11.54
N GLY A 103 -0.27 -5.60 -10.75
CA GLY A 103 -0.84 -4.32 -11.16
C GLY A 103 0.21 -3.25 -11.50
N TYR A 104 1.29 -3.16 -10.72
CA TYR A 104 2.39 -2.23 -11.01
C TYR A 104 3.04 -2.56 -12.36
N ASN A 105 3.41 -3.82 -12.59
CA ASN A 105 4.06 -4.23 -13.83
C ASN A 105 3.12 -4.02 -15.03
N ALA A 106 1.83 -4.34 -14.85
CA ALA A 106 0.79 -4.11 -15.85
C ALA A 106 0.69 -2.62 -16.21
N ALA A 107 0.56 -1.73 -15.22
CA ALA A 107 0.53 -0.29 -15.44
C ALA A 107 1.78 0.22 -16.18
N GLN A 108 2.96 -0.32 -15.85
CA GLN A 108 4.21 0.10 -16.48
C GLN A 108 4.34 -0.37 -17.95
N SER A 109 3.65 -1.44 -18.33
CA SER A 109 3.66 -1.97 -19.69
C SER A 109 2.74 -1.23 -20.65
N ILE A 110 1.85 -0.37 -20.15
CA ILE A 110 0.89 0.36 -20.99
C ILE A 110 1.62 1.42 -21.82
N PRO A 111 1.46 1.40 -23.16
CA PRO A 111 2.13 2.35 -24.03
C PRO A 111 1.39 3.69 -24.06
N LEU A 112 2.05 4.76 -23.60
CA LEU A 112 1.60 6.14 -23.78
C LEU A 112 1.65 6.53 -25.28
N GLY A 113 0.75 7.42 -25.72
CA GLY A 113 0.67 7.86 -27.12
C GLY A 113 0.19 6.78 -28.09
N ARG A 114 -0.55 5.80 -27.59
CA ARG A 114 -1.24 4.76 -28.37
C ARG A 114 -2.69 4.72 -27.94
N ASN A 115 -3.56 4.20 -28.81
CA ASN A 115 -4.96 4.03 -28.45
C ASN A 115 -5.17 2.86 -27.49
N VAL A 116 -6.34 2.82 -26.87
CA VAL A 116 -6.69 1.82 -25.85
C VAL A 116 -6.71 0.40 -26.44
N GLU A 117 -7.22 0.22 -27.66
CA GLU A 117 -7.26 -1.09 -28.32
C GLU A 117 -5.85 -1.68 -28.51
N TYR A 118 -4.88 -0.86 -28.92
CA TYR A 118 -3.49 -1.26 -29.00
C TYR A 118 -2.97 -1.67 -27.62
N ALA A 119 -3.18 -0.85 -26.58
CA ALA A 119 -2.75 -1.17 -25.22
C ALA A 119 -3.37 -2.48 -24.71
N GLN A 120 -4.64 -2.77 -25.00
CA GLN A 120 -5.30 -4.02 -24.63
C GLN A 120 -4.68 -5.23 -25.34
N SER A 121 -4.36 -5.11 -26.63
CA SER A 121 -3.75 -6.22 -27.38
C SER A 121 -2.32 -6.54 -26.92
N GLU A 122 -1.52 -5.54 -26.56
CA GLU A 122 -0.15 -5.72 -26.07
C GLU A 122 -0.09 -6.21 -24.62
N THR A 123 -0.98 -5.72 -23.75
CA THR A 123 -0.92 -6.01 -22.30
C THR A 123 -1.84 -7.16 -21.88
N GLY A 124 -2.85 -7.50 -22.69
CA GLY A 124 -3.92 -8.43 -22.33
C GLY A 124 -4.89 -7.87 -21.27
N LEU A 125 -4.76 -6.59 -20.89
CA LEU A 125 -5.68 -5.94 -19.95
C LEU A 125 -7.01 -5.64 -20.65
N THR A 126 -8.08 -5.61 -19.85
CA THR A 126 -9.39 -5.15 -20.30
C THR A 126 -9.71 -3.82 -19.63
N PHE A 127 -9.98 -2.81 -20.46
CA PHE A 127 -10.35 -1.47 -20.03
C PHE A 127 -11.84 -1.22 -20.28
N THR A 128 -12.51 -0.55 -19.34
CA THR A 128 -13.92 -0.18 -19.43
C THR A 128 -14.09 1.31 -19.19
N GLU A 129 -15.08 1.95 -19.82
CA GLU A 129 -15.37 3.37 -19.61
C GLU A 129 -16.01 3.68 -18.25
N LYS A 130 -16.50 2.65 -17.56
CA LYS A 130 -17.14 2.75 -16.25
C LYS A 130 -16.60 1.68 -15.32
N SER A 131 -16.40 2.05 -14.07
CA SER A 131 -16.15 1.12 -12.98
C SER A 131 -17.44 0.41 -12.58
N THR A 132 -17.33 -0.87 -12.27
CA THR A 132 -18.39 -1.63 -11.57
C THR A 132 -18.55 -1.17 -10.12
N ASN A 133 -17.52 -0.52 -9.55
CA ASN A 133 -17.60 0.16 -8.27
C ASN A 133 -18.07 1.60 -8.47
N GLY A 134 -19.35 1.86 -8.19
CA GLY A 134 -19.97 3.17 -8.37
C GLY A 134 -19.33 4.32 -7.58
N MET A 135 -18.60 4.02 -6.49
CA MET A 135 -17.88 5.04 -5.73
C MET A 135 -16.72 5.62 -6.55
N ILE A 136 -16.02 4.78 -7.32
CA ILE A 136 -14.88 5.21 -8.15
C ILE A 136 -15.34 6.16 -9.26
N ASN A 137 -16.48 5.86 -9.89
CA ASN A 137 -17.06 6.71 -10.95
C ASN A 137 -17.39 8.13 -10.51
N ASN A 138 -17.58 8.36 -9.21
CA ASN A 138 -17.96 9.68 -8.67
C ASN A 138 -16.77 10.44 -8.05
N MET A 139 -15.64 9.78 -7.84
CA MET A 139 -14.50 10.35 -7.11
C MET A 139 -13.31 10.70 -7.98
N CYS A 140 -13.21 10.10 -9.17
CA CYS A 140 -12.08 10.28 -10.05
C CYS A 140 -12.56 10.43 -11.49
N ASP A 141 -11.97 11.38 -12.19
CA ASP A 141 -12.14 11.51 -13.64
C ASP A 141 -11.18 10.54 -14.33
N PHE A 142 -11.70 9.76 -15.26
CA PHE A 142 -10.95 8.85 -16.12
C PHE A 142 -11.79 8.56 -17.36
N ASP A 143 -11.14 8.23 -18.48
CA ASP A 143 -11.83 7.80 -19.70
C ASP A 143 -11.99 6.27 -19.70
N TYR A 144 -10.97 5.57 -19.20
CA TYR A 144 -10.98 4.12 -19.10
C TYR A 144 -10.39 3.64 -17.78
N ILE A 145 -10.87 2.51 -17.28
CA ILE A 145 -10.42 1.90 -16.03
C ILE A 145 -10.22 0.39 -16.17
N CYS A 146 -9.19 -0.13 -15.52
CA CYS A 146 -8.96 -1.55 -15.29
C CYS A 146 -8.78 -1.78 -13.79
N ILE A 147 -9.47 -2.79 -13.25
CA ILE A 147 -9.55 -3.04 -11.80
C ILE A 147 -9.08 -4.46 -11.52
N SER A 148 -8.32 -4.63 -10.44
CA SER A 148 -7.93 -5.96 -9.97
C SER A 148 -9.15 -6.83 -9.67
N ASP A 149 -9.07 -8.09 -10.08
CA ASP A 149 -10.00 -9.17 -9.68
C ASP A 149 -9.89 -9.55 -8.19
N LYS A 150 -8.78 -9.16 -7.55
CA LYS A 150 -8.52 -9.39 -6.13
C LYS A 150 -8.89 -8.17 -5.30
N THR A 151 -9.32 -8.41 -4.08
CA THR A 151 -9.64 -7.36 -3.11
C THR A 151 -8.63 -7.31 -1.95
N THR A 152 -8.65 -6.20 -1.23
CA THR A 152 -8.00 -5.97 0.05
C THR A 152 -8.91 -5.13 0.94
N THR A 153 -8.93 -5.40 2.24
CA THR A 153 -9.66 -4.57 3.19
C THR A 153 -8.84 -3.34 3.56
N VAL A 154 -9.44 -2.16 3.48
CA VAL A 154 -8.86 -0.88 3.91
C VAL A 154 -9.85 -0.24 4.89
N SER A 155 -9.44 -0.09 6.15
CA SER A 155 -10.28 0.50 7.21
C SER A 155 -11.68 -0.11 7.32
N GLY A 156 -11.80 -1.43 7.15
CA GLY A 156 -13.07 -2.16 7.22
C GLY A 156 -13.90 -2.17 5.93
N SER A 157 -13.46 -1.50 4.86
CA SER A 157 -14.10 -1.52 3.54
C SER A 157 -13.31 -2.38 2.56
N GLU A 158 -13.99 -3.18 1.74
CA GLU A 158 -13.34 -3.93 0.65
C GLU A 158 -13.03 -3.01 -0.51
N GLN A 159 -11.76 -3.02 -0.94
CA GLN A 159 -11.23 -2.27 -2.06
C GLN A 159 -10.57 -3.24 -3.04
N PRO A 160 -10.53 -2.94 -4.35
CA PRO A 160 -9.67 -3.69 -5.26
C PRO A 160 -8.20 -3.59 -4.81
N GLN A 161 -7.39 -4.61 -5.06
CA GLN A 161 -5.96 -4.54 -4.70
C GLN A 161 -5.24 -3.41 -5.41
N TRP A 162 -5.60 -3.19 -6.67
CA TRP A 162 -5.10 -2.11 -7.49
C TRP A 162 -6.12 -1.66 -8.53
N VAL A 163 -5.92 -0.44 -9.02
CA VAL A 163 -6.70 0.17 -10.11
C VAL A 163 -5.73 0.86 -11.07
N ILE A 164 -6.00 0.75 -12.36
CA ILE A 164 -5.34 1.48 -13.43
C ILE A 164 -6.40 2.34 -14.12
N MET A 165 -6.15 3.65 -14.24
CA MET A 165 -6.99 4.59 -14.95
C MET A 165 -6.21 5.17 -16.13
N LEU A 166 -6.90 5.35 -17.26
CA LEU A 166 -6.36 5.98 -18.45
C LEU A 166 -7.10 7.30 -18.70
N THR A 167 -6.34 8.30 -19.12
CA THR A 167 -6.86 9.50 -19.78
C THR A 167 -6.42 9.48 -21.23
N VAL A 168 -7.32 9.86 -22.14
CA VAL A 168 -7.05 9.94 -23.58
C VAL A 168 -7.25 11.36 -24.10
N ASP A 169 -6.59 11.68 -25.21
CA ASP A 169 -6.84 12.94 -25.94
C ASP A 169 -8.01 12.82 -26.93
N SER A 170 -8.22 13.88 -27.72
CA SER A 170 -9.28 13.93 -28.72
C SER A 170 -9.14 12.90 -29.86
N ASP A 171 -7.95 12.33 -30.03
CA ASP A 171 -7.66 11.30 -31.03
C ASP A 171 -7.66 9.89 -30.41
N ASP A 172 -8.23 9.74 -29.20
CA ASP A 172 -8.29 8.51 -28.40
C ASP A 172 -6.90 7.94 -28.04
N MET A 173 -5.87 8.79 -27.99
CA MET A 173 -4.51 8.37 -27.61
C MET A 173 -4.30 8.53 -26.11
N ILE A 174 -3.77 7.50 -25.45
CA ILE A 174 -3.50 7.50 -24.00
C ILE A 174 -2.46 8.58 -23.67
N THR A 175 -2.88 9.61 -22.94
CA THR A 175 -2.01 10.70 -22.46
C THR A 175 -1.45 10.41 -21.08
N ASP A 176 -2.24 9.76 -20.23
CA ASP A 176 -1.89 9.49 -18.85
C ASP A 176 -2.28 8.07 -18.43
N VAL A 177 -1.41 7.46 -17.62
CA VAL A 177 -1.65 6.19 -16.94
C VAL A 177 -1.51 6.43 -15.44
N GLU A 178 -2.59 6.25 -14.71
CA GLU A 178 -2.64 6.39 -13.25
C GLU A 178 -2.84 5.03 -12.59
N TYR A 179 -1.96 4.67 -11.67
CA TYR A 179 -1.97 3.41 -10.94
C TYR A 179 -2.12 3.65 -9.44
N TYR A 180 -3.08 2.96 -8.83
CA TYR A 180 -3.30 2.95 -7.38
C TYR A 180 -3.07 1.53 -6.83
N ASP A 181 -2.33 1.41 -5.72
CA ASP A 181 -2.12 0.16 -4.99
C ASP A 181 -2.70 0.25 -3.56
N PHE A 182 -3.96 -0.16 -3.42
CA PHE A 182 -4.66 -0.12 -2.15
C PHE A 182 -4.09 -1.08 -1.10
N ARG A 183 -3.23 -2.04 -1.49
CA ARG A 183 -2.55 -2.92 -0.52
C ARG A 183 -1.59 -2.13 0.36
N GLN A 184 -1.09 -0.97 -0.10
CA GLN A 184 -0.29 -0.06 0.73
C GLN A 184 -1.10 0.58 1.87
N LEU A 185 -2.44 0.52 1.81
CA LEU A 185 -3.37 1.05 2.81
C LEU A 185 -4.08 -0.05 3.62
N LYS A 186 -3.64 -1.32 3.52
CA LYS A 186 -4.33 -2.46 4.15
C LYS A 186 -4.54 -2.30 5.66
N LEU A 187 -3.61 -1.66 6.36
CA LEU A 187 -3.73 -1.44 7.81
C LEU A 187 -4.75 -0.36 8.14
N ASN A 188 -4.69 0.78 7.43
CA ASN A 188 -5.60 1.91 7.57
C ASN A 188 -5.41 2.90 6.41
N TRP A 189 -6.35 3.83 6.29
CA TRP A 189 -6.35 4.86 5.23
C TRP A 189 -5.12 5.80 5.25
N LYS A 190 -4.44 5.94 6.38
CA LYS A 190 -3.28 6.84 6.57
C LYS A 190 -1.98 6.29 5.96
N GLY A 191 -1.99 5.05 5.46
CA GLY A 191 -0.82 4.40 4.87
C GLY A 191 0.11 3.81 5.93
N ARG A 192 1.42 3.87 5.71
CA ARG A 192 2.40 3.21 6.59
C ARG A 192 2.83 4.10 7.75
N LYS A 193 2.92 3.53 8.96
CA LYS A 193 3.45 4.24 10.12
C LYS A 193 4.97 4.44 9.98
N MET A 194 5.42 5.66 10.19
CA MET A 194 6.82 6.08 10.27
C MET A 194 7.13 6.59 11.68
N ALA A 195 8.41 6.60 12.04
CA ALA A 195 8.86 7.11 13.34
C ALA A 195 8.66 8.63 13.44
N GLU A 196 8.94 9.34 12.34
CA GLU A 196 8.90 10.80 12.27
C GLU A 196 8.46 11.28 10.88
N LYS A 197 8.31 12.60 10.75
CA LYS A 197 7.99 13.26 9.49
C LYS A 197 9.17 13.12 8.51
N LEU A 198 8.88 12.77 7.26
CA LEU A 198 9.87 12.83 6.20
C LEU A 198 10.19 14.28 5.82
N ASP A 199 11.48 14.61 5.76
CA ASP A 199 11.96 15.91 5.31
C ASP A 199 12.00 15.97 3.77
N GLN A 200 11.81 17.15 3.18
CA GLN A 200 11.93 17.35 1.72
C GLN A 200 13.32 16.99 1.19
N ASN A 201 14.36 17.15 2.01
CA ASN A 201 15.75 16.84 1.67
C ASN A 201 16.12 15.38 1.94
N THR A 202 15.17 14.52 2.31
CA THR A 202 15.40 13.08 2.50
C THR A 202 15.90 12.41 1.21
N LEU A 203 15.50 12.95 0.06
CA LEU A 203 15.88 12.45 -1.26
C LEU A 203 16.69 13.52 -2.00
N GLU A 204 17.64 13.06 -2.81
CA GLU A 204 18.51 13.92 -3.60
C GLU A 204 18.07 13.91 -5.08
N TYR A 205 18.28 15.04 -5.77
CA TYR A 205 18.18 15.10 -7.22
C TYR A 205 19.05 14.03 -7.87
N GLY A 206 18.57 13.40 -8.93
CA GLY A 206 19.32 12.35 -9.63
C GLY A 206 19.17 10.95 -9.01
N MET A 207 18.49 10.81 -7.86
CA MET A 207 18.32 9.51 -7.23
C MET A 207 17.43 8.58 -8.08
N SER A 208 17.82 7.32 -8.24
CA SER A 208 16.98 6.33 -8.93
C SER A 208 15.76 5.91 -8.11
N ILE A 209 14.68 5.48 -8.77
CA ILE A 209 13.46 4.95 -8.12
C ILE A 209 13.80 3.84 -7.10
N LYS A 210 14.73 2.95 -7.44
CA LYS A 210 15.18 1.86 -6.55
C LYS A 210 15.79 2.41 -5.26
N ASN A 211 16.61 3.45 -5.36
CA ASN A 211 17.22 4.09 -4.20
C ASN A 211 16.20 4.86 -3.38
N VAL A 212 15.24 5.55 -4.02
CA VAL A 212 14.13 6.22 -3.32
C VAL A 212 13.35 5.24 -2.45
N ASN A 213 12.89 4.11 -3.03
CA ASN A 213 12.15 3.07 -2.29
C ASN A 213 12.96 2.52 -1.11
N LYS A 214 14.28 2.37 -1.29
CA LYS A 214 15.18 1.88 -0.24
C LYS A 214 15.35 2.92 0.88
N THR A 215 15.54 4.19 0.52
CA THR A 215 15.76 5.31 1.46
C THR A 215 14.50 5.58 2.28
N LEU A 216 13.34 5.69 1.62
CA LEU A 216 12.07 5.90 2.31
C LEU A 216 11.62 4.66 3.09
N GLY A 217 12.03 3.48 2.63
CA GLY A 217 11.48 2.21 3.13
C GLY A 217 9.99 2.05 2.83
N LEU A 218 9.44 2.82 1.90
CA LEU A 218 8.04 2.84 1.48
C LEU A 218 7.90 2.27 0.05
N LYS A 219 6.67 1.88 -0.29
CA LYS A 219 6.27 1.62 -1.67
C LYS A 219 5.24 2.67 -2.08
N PRO A 220 5.18 3.05 -3.37
CA PRO A 220 4.20 4.02 -3.83
C PRO A 220 2.79 3.45 -3.67
N TYR A 221 1.90 4.27 -3.13
CA TYR A 221 0.45 4.03 -3.14
C TYR A 221 -0.15 4.44 -4.49
N TYR A 222 0.41 5.49 -5.11
CA TYR A 222 -0.07 6.02 -6.38
C TYR A 222 1.10 6.34 -7.31
N ILE A 223 0.90 6.14 -8.61
CA ILE A 223 1.85 6.47 -9.67
C ILE A 223 1.08 7.07 -10.83
N LYS A 224 1.55 8.19 -11.37
CA LYS A 224 1.10 8.74 -12.65
C LYS A 224 2.26 8.77 -13.63
N ARG A 225 2.00 8.32 -14.85
CA ARG A 225 2.89 8.48 -16.01
C ARG A 225 2.16 9.27 -17.07
N SER A 226 2.87 10.19 -17.73
CA SER A 226 2.30 11.03 -18.77
C SER A 226 3.19 11.08 -20.00
N VAL A 227 2.62 11.43 -21.15
CA VAL A 227 3.37 11.68 -22.40
C VAL A 227 4.42 12.78 -22.29
N SER A 228 4.40 13.57 -21.22
CA SER A 228 5.45 14.57 -20.89
C SER A 228 6.80 13.95 -20.53
N ASN A 229 6.90 12.62 -20.38
CA ASN A 229 8.09 11.91 -19.88
C ASN A 229 8.49 12.28 -18.45
N ASP A 230 7.50 12.69 -17.65
CA ASP A 230 7.64 12.81 -16.21
C ASP A 230 6.67 11.83 -15.54
N SER A 231 7.14 11.18 -14.47
CA SER A 231 6.32 10.32 -13.63
C SER A 231 6.21 10.88 -12.22
N LEU A 232 5.01 10.83 -11.65
CA LEU A 232 4.75 11.24 -10.26
C LEU A 232 4.48 10.00 -9.40
N TYR A 233 5.28 9.79 -8.36
CA TYR A 233 5.08 8.72 -7.39
C TYR A 233 4.63 9.33 -6.07
N CYS A 234 3.57 8.78 -5.49
CA CYS A 234 3.05 9.21 -4.19
C CYS A 234 3.17 8.07 -3.17
N TYR A 235 3.84 8.39 -2.06
CA TYR A 235 4.04 7.52 -0.92
C TYR A 235 3.18 8.03 0.24
N ARG A 236 2.23 7.22 0.69
CA ARG A 236 1.34 7.60 1.80
C ARG A 236 1.86 7.04 3.13
N TYR A 237 2.03 7.92 4.11
CA TYR A 237 2.53 7.55 5.42
C TYR A 237 1.93 8.40 6.54
N TYR A 238 2.13 8.00 7.79
CA TYR A 238 1.77 8.80 8.95
C TYR A 238 2.75 8.62 10.10
N PHE A 239 2.80 9.60 11.01
CA PHE A 239 3.54 9.52 12.27
C PHE A 239 2.71 10.13 13.39
N THR A 240 3.04 9.80 14.64
CA THR A 240 2.42 10.41 15.81
C THR A 240 3.17 11.70 16.11
N ASP A 241 2.50 12.85 16.02
CA ASP A 241 3.13 14.14 16.29
C ASP A 241 3.50 14.22 17.79
N PRO A 242 4.79 14.40 18.13
CA PRO A 242 5.22 14.39 19.52
C PRO A 242 4.68 15.57 20.33
N ASN A 243 4.32 16.67 19.66
CA ASN A 243 3.78 17.86 20.32
C ASN A 243 2.26 17.79 20.44
N ALA A 244 1.59 17.25 19.41
CA ALA A 244 0.13 17.23 19.35
C ALA A 244 -0.50 15.96 19.95
N GLY A 245 0.26 14.86 20.02
CA GLY A 245 -0.17 13.58 20.61
C GLY A 245 -1.12 12.76 19.72
N TYR A 246 -1.39 13.20 18.49
CA TYR A 246 -2.22 12.49 17.52
C TYR A 246 -1.48 12.22 16.20
N ASP A 247 -2.00 11.27 15.42
CA ASP A 247 -1.40 10.86 14.15
C ASP A 247 -1.67 11.88 13.04
N ARG A 248 -0.62 12.23 12.29
CA ARG A 248 -0.69 13.09 11.10
C ARG A 248 -0.31 12.29 9.87
N ALA A 249 -1.15 12.30 8.85
CA ALA A 249 -0.98 11.55 7.62
C ALA A 249 -0.54 12.46 6.47
N TYR A 250 0.35 11.97 5.61
CA TYR A 250 0.93 12.72 4.51
C TYR A 250 0.97 11.90 3.24
N ASN A 251 0.79 12.57 2.10
CA ASN A 251 1.27 12.11 0.81
C ASN A 251 2.63 12.75 0.56
N TYR A 252 3.65 11.93 0.31
CA TYR A 252 4.98 12.35 -0.10
C TYR A 252 5.15 12.06 -1.58
N TYR A 253 5.34 13.11 -2.38
CA TYR A 253 5.40 13.04 -3.83
C TYR A 253 6.85 13.13 -4.30
N VAL A 254 7.18 12.28 -5.26
CA VAL A 254 8.48 12.26 -5.92
C VAL A 254 8.23 12.26 -7.42
N GLU A 255 8.68 13.33 -8.07
CA GLU A 255 8.66 13.44 -9.53
C GLU A 255 9.96 12.88 -10.09
N PHE A 256 9.84 12.03 -11.10
CA PHE A 256 10.96 11.45 -11.84
C PHE A 256 10.93 11.94 -13.27
N SER A 257 12.10 12.21 -13.85
CA SER A 257 12.24 12.24 -15.30
C SER A 257 12.29 10.80 -15.80
N ASP A 258 11.42 10.44 -16.74
CA ASP A 258 11.41 9.11 -17.36
C ASP A 258 12.55 8.95 -18.37
N ILE A 259 13.14 10.06 -18.81
CA ILE A 259 14.32 10.07 -19.69
C ILE A 259 15.58 9.79 -18.88
N GLU A 260 15.77 10.52 -17.77
CA GLU A 260 16.95 10.35 -16.90
C GLU A 260 16.80 9.20 -15.89
N LEU A 261 15.58 8.68 -15.73
CA LEU A 261 15.20 7.65 -14.75
C LEU A 261 15.56 8.04 -13.30
N ALA A 262 15.38 9.33 -12.98
CA ALA A 262 15.94 9.94 -11.79
C ALA A 262 15.02 11.00 -11.18
N VAL A 263 15.14 11.20 -9.86
CA VAL A 263 14.40 12.21 -9.10
C VAL A 263 14.70 13.60 -9.66
N ARG A 264 13.62 14.34 -9.93
CA ARG A 264 13.65 15.74 -10.37
C ARG A 264 13.14 16.68 -9.28
N ASN A 265 12.07 16.29 -8.59
CA ASN A 265 11.44 17.13 -7.58
C ASN A 265 10.80 16.29 -6.46
N VAL A 266 10.65 16.91 -5.30
CA VAL A 266 10.03 16.31 -4.11
C VAL A 266 9.09 17.32 -3.50
N SER A 267 7.88 16.88 -3.18
CA SER A 267 6.91 17.68 -2.44
C SER A 267 6.12 16.80 -1.46
N TYR A 268 5.37 17.41 -0.56
CA TYR A 268 4.46 16.67 0.31
C TYR A 268 3.23 17.49 0.66
N SER A 269 2.13 16.81 0.96
CA SER A 269 0.92 17.42 1.48
C SER A 269 0.38 16.62 2.66
N GLU A 270 -0.13 17.33 3.67
CA GLU A 270 -0.84 16.70 4.78
C GLU A 270 -2.25 16.30 4.34
N ILE A 271 -2.68 15.12 4.74
CA ILE A 271 -4.02 14.61 4.49
C ILE A 271 -4.91 14.97 5.68
N ASN A 272 -5.77 15.94 5.49
CA ASN A 272 -6.80 16.27 6.47
C ASN A 272 -8.07 15.46 6.17
N TYR A 273 -8.26 14.35 6.88
CA TYR A 273 -9.41 13.47 6.69
C TYR A 273 -10.76 14.20 6.81
N ALA A 274 -10.90 15.10 7.77
CA ALA A 274 -12.13 15.87 7.93
C ALA A 274 -12.41 16.72 6.69
N GLN A 275 -11.39 17.40 6.17
CA GLN A 275 -11.52 18.17 4.93
C GLN A 275 -11.87 17.25 3.75
N THR A 276 -11.22 16.10 3.62
CA THR A 276 -11.49 15.13 2.53
C THR A 276 -12.93 14.62 2.55
N ILE A 277 -13.47 14.29 3.72
CA ILE A 277 -14.87 13.85 3.85
C ILE A 277 -15.84 15.01 3.56
N LEU A 278 -15.52 16.22 4.02
CA LEU A 278 -16.35 17.40 3.80
C LEU A 278 -16.35 17.86 2.32
N SER A 279 -15.24 17.69 1.61
CA SER A 279 -15.14 18.04 0.18
C SER A 279 -15.77 17.00 -0.75
N ALA A 280 -15.93 15.75 -0.30
CA ALA A 280 -16.57 14.69 -1.09
C ALA A 280 -18.10 14.86 -1.21
N ASN A 281 -18.70 15.77 -0.44
CA ASN A 281 -20.10 16.18 -0.55
C ASN A 281 -20.17 17.68 -0.85
N PRO A 282 -20.03 18.13 -2.12
CA PRO A 282 -20.53 19.44 -2.44
C PRO A 282 -22.04 19.46 -2.10
N PRO A 283 -22.58 20.51 -1.44
CA PRO A 283 -24.02 20.68 -1.37
C PRO A 283 -24.55 20.55 -2.80
N SER A 284 -25.51 19.64 -2.99
CA SER A 284 -26.10 19.33 -4.27
C SER A 284 -26.33 20.62 -5.06
N ALA A 285 -25.84 20.67 -6.29
CA ALA A 285 -26.31 21.65 -7.26
C ALA A 285 -27.80 21.40 -7.54
N ALA A 286 -28.66 21.80 -6.59
CA ALA A 286 -30.05 22.09 -6.85
C ALA A 286 -30.05 23.36 -7.70
N GLY A 287 -29.98 23.19 -9.02
CA GLY A 287 -29.89 24.30 -9.95
C GLY A 287 -29.33 23.96 -11.32
N ARG A 288 -29.73 22.83 -11.90
CA ARG A 288 -29.71 22.67 -13.36
C ARG A 288 -31.07 22.13 -13.78
N ASP A 289 -32.01 23.05 -14.01
CA ASP A 289 -32.98 22.93 -15.09
C ASP A 289 -33.74 24.25 -15.27
N SER A 290 -33.36 24.97 -16.33
CA SER A 290 -34.33 25.56 -17.27
C SER A 290 -33.55 26.21 -18.41
N ASN A 291 -33.42 25.46 -19.49
CA ASN A 291 -33.27 26.00 -20.84
C ASN A 291 -34.34 27.09 -21.05
N PRO A 292 -34.03 28.32 -21.50
CA PRO A 292 -35.06 29.16 -22.06
C PRO A 292 -35.42 28.62 -23.43
N VAL A 293 -36.59 27.99 -23.53
CA VAL A 293 -37.29 27.78 -24.80
C VAL A 293 -37.49 29.16 -25.42
N VAL A 294 -36.84 29.40 -26.56
CA VAL A 294 -37.15 30.54 -27.42
C VAL A 294 -38.48 30.22 -28.11
N THR A 295 -39.58 30.72 -27.55
CA THR A 295 -40.85 30.80 -28.27
C THR A 295 -40.88 32.10 -29.08
N GLU A 296 -40.91 31.92 -30.39
CA GLU A 296 -41.30 32.91 -31.40
C GLU A 296 -42.70 33.44 -31.05
N GLU A 297 -42.84 34.73 -30.77
CA GLU A 297 -44.13 35.41 -30.74
C GLU A 297 -44.33 36.18 -32.06
N ALA A 298 -45.35 35.75 -32.82
CA ALA A 298 -45.92 36.46 -33.97
C ALA A 298 -46.74 37.68 -33.49
N PRO A 299 -46.99 38.69 -34.37
CA PRO A 299 -47.37 40.02 -33.94
C PRO A 299 -48.87 40.14 -33.64
N ALA A 300 -49.22 40.92 -32.62
CA ALA A 300 -50.58 41.39 -32.39
C ALA A 300 -50.82 42.70 -33.15
N GLU A 301 -51.71 42.64 -34.12
CA GLU A 301 -52.39 43.80 -34.71
C GLU A 301 -53.51 44.32 -33.78
N THR A 302 -53.67 45.66 -33.81
CA THR A 302 -54.85 46.51 -33.48
C THR A 302 -55.39 46.46 -32.04
N ASP A 303 -55.84 47.55 -31.41
CA ASP A 303 -56.65 48.64 -31.95
C ASP A 303 -56.57 49.92 -31.09
N VAL A 304 -57.04 50.98 -31.73
CA VAL A 304 -57.16 52.41 -31.45
C VAL A 304 -57.71 52.80 -30.06
N THR A 305 -57.16 53.88 -29.48
CA THR A 305 -57.97 55.04 -29.00
C THR A 305 -57.19 56.34 -29.12
N ASP A 306 -57.78 57.28 -29.87
CA ASP A 306 -57.49 58.71 -29.96
C ASP A 306 -57.43 59.40 -28.58
N GLU A 307 -56.50 60.34 -28.41
CA GLU A 307 -56.87 61.67 -27.92
C GLU A 307 -55.91 62.73 -28.48
N ALA A 308 -56.52 63.74 -29.11
CA ALA A 308 -55.88 64.90 -29.70
C ALA A 308 -55.44 65.91 -28.62
N ALA A 309 -54.39 66.69 -28.88
CA ALA A 309 -54.49 68.15 -29.07
C ALA A 309 -53.14 68.86 -28.93
N GLU A 310 -52.91 69.73 -29.91
CA GLU A 310 -52.36 71.09 -29.76
C GLU A 310 -50.84 71.35 -29.65
N THR A 311 -50.29 71.72 -30.82
CA THR A 311 -49.62 72.99 -31.14
C THR A 311 -48.34 73.43 -30.41
N SER A 312 -47.30 73.72 -31.21
CA SER A 312 -46.50 74.98 -31.32
C SER A 312 -45.04 74.61 -31.66
N ALA A 313 -44.53 74.86 -32.87
CA ALA A 313 -43.68 76.03 -33.25
C ALA A 313 -42.44 76.16 -32.33
N GLU A 314 -41.19 76.13 -32.80
CA GLU A 314 -40.56 76.65 -34.03
C GLU A 314 -39.20 75.96 -34.24
#